data_AF-A0A920CRF6-F1
#
_entry.id   AF-A0A920CRF6-F1
#
_cell.length_a   1.000
_cell.length_b   1.000
_cell.length_c   1.000
_cell.angle_alpha   90.00
_cell.angle_beta   90.00
_cell.angle_gamma   90.00
#
_symmetry.space_group_name_H-M   'P 1'
#
loop_
_entity.id
_entity.type
_entity.pdbx_description
1 polymer ?
#
loop_
_entity_poly.entity_id
_entity_poly.type
_entity_poly.pdbx_seq_one_letter_code
_entity_poly.pdbx_strand_id
1 'polypeptide(L)' 'MLKTVTNWHSNLGLDSYLVNRLTFEILERGEIPSYDVIASNIASQIVAHRLGYFPAWVSDWRCNFVGLEQ' A
#
# COMPACT_ATOMS: atom_id res chain seq x y z
N MET A 1 -16.37 10.78 9.04
CA MET A 1 -16.42 10.35 10.46
C MET A 1 -14.98 10.25 10.96
N LEU A 2 -14.48 11.36 11.50
CA LEU A 2 -13.15 11.46 12.09
C LEU A 2 -13.25 11.04 13.56
N LYS A 3 -12.54 9.98 13.95
CA LYS A 3 -12.06 9.75 15.31
C LYS A 3 -10.90 8.73 15.28
N THR A 4 -9.73 9.22 15.68
CA THR A 4 -8.70 8.50 16.45
C THR A 4 -8.10 7.22 15.88
N VAL A 5 -7.06 7.36 15.04
CA VAL A 5 -5.89 6.46 15.08
C VAL A 5 -4.67 7.33 15.39
N THR A 6 -4.60 7.77 16.64
CA THR A 6 -3.37 8.24 17.28
C THR A 6 -2.63 7.03 17.83
N ASN A 7 -2.15 6.17 16.93
CA ASN A 7 -1.09 5.22 17.22
C ASN A 7 -0.22 5.16 15.97
N TRP A 8 0.87 5.92 16.04
CA TRP A 8 1.91 5.93 15.04
C TRP A 8 2.42 4.50 14.85
N HIS A 9 2.01 3.83 13.76
CA HIS A 9 2.74 2.70 13.16
C HIS A 9 4.07 3.25 12.65
N SER A 10 4.94 3.58 13.58
CA SER A 10 6.29 4.07 13.33
C SER A 10 7.19 3.38 14.33
N ASN A 11 7.07 2.05 14.39
CA ASN A 11 8.03 1.25 15.09
C ASN A 11 9.23 1.06 14.16
N LEU A 12 10.01 2.13 13.98
CA LEU A 12 11.41 2.18 13.49
C LEU A 12 11.87 1.07 12.52
N GLY A 13 11.08 0.73 11.49
CA GLY A 13 11.43 -0.25 10.46
C GLY A 13 10.77 -1.63 10.56
N LEU A 14 9.93 -1.91 11.57
CA LEU A 14 9.13 -3.15 11.64
C LEU A 14 8.18 -3.29 10.47
N ASP A 15 7.51 -2.22 10.06
CA ASP A 15 6.58 -2.24 8.92
C ASP A 15 7.35 -2.55 7.63
N SER A 16 8.52 -1.92 7.43
CA SER A 16 9.40 -2.19 6.30
C SER A 16 9.97 -3.60 6.35
N TYR A 17 10.35 -4.11 7.52
CA TYR A 17 10.84 -5.46 7.70
C TYR A 17 9.75 -6.49 7.35
N LEU A 18 8.53 -6.31 7.86
CA LEU A 18 7.43 -7.23 7.62
C LEU A 18 7.04 -7.28 6.15
N VAL A 19 6.84 -6.11 5.52
CA VAL A 19 6.49 -6.04 4.10
C VAL A 19 7.60 -6.68 3.28
N ASN A 20 8.87 -6.36 3.54
CA ASN A 20 10.00 -6.92 2.80
C ASN A 20 10.12 -8.45 2.96
N ARG A 21 9.91 -8.98 4.17
CA ARG A 21 9.89 -10.44 4.40
C ARG A 21 8.78 -11.14 3.61
N LEU A 22 7.58 -10.55 3.56
CA LEU A 22 6.48 -11.08 2.76
C LEU A 22 6.76 -10.96 1.25
N THR A 23 7.37 -9.86 0.81
CA THR A 23 7.79 -9.68 -0.58
C THR A 23 8.71 -10.81 -1.02
N PHE A 24 9.74 -11.13 -0.23
CA PHE A 24 10.65 -12.21 -0.55
C PHE A 24 9.99 -13.59 -0.53
N GLU A 25 9.12 -13.87 0.44
CA GLU A 25 8.36 -15.13 0.48
C GLU A 25 7.50 -15.32 -0.78
N ILE A 26 6.85 -14.26 -1.28
CA ILE A 26 6.04 -14.32 -2.51
C ILE A 26 6.94 -14.54 -3.73
N LEU A 27 8.09 -13.85 -3.79
CA LEU A 27 9.06 -14.02 -4.88
C LEU A 27 9.67 -15.44 -4.90
N GLU A 28 9.96 -16.01 -3.72
CA GLU A 28 10.47 -17.39 -3.59
C GLU A 28 9.45 -18.43 -4.09
N ARG A 29 8.15 -18.12 -4.02
CA ARG A 29 7.07 -18.94 -4.59
C ARG A 29 6.90 -18.75 -6.10
N GLY A 30 7.67 -17.84 -6.72
CA GLY A 30 7.55 -17.52 -8.15
C GLY A 30 6.35 -16.64 -8.49
N GLU A 31 5.75 -15.99 -7.50
CA GLU A 31 4.60 -15.10 -7.65
C GLU A 31 5.04 -13.63 -7.74
N ILE A 32 4.16 -12.77 -8.27
CA ILE A 32 4.42 -11.34 -8.40
C ILE A 32 3.88 -10.63 -7.15
N PRO A 33 4.74 -10.02 -6.31
CA PRO A 33 4.29 -9.33 -5.12
C PRO A 33 3.48 -8.09 -5.50
N SER A 34 2.28 -8.00 -4.93
CA SER A 34 1.43 -6.82 -4.98
C SER A 34 1.23 -6.26 -3.58
N TYR A 35 1.16 -4.93 -3.46
CA TYR A 35 0.98 -4.27 -2.18
C TYR A 35 0.00 -3.11 -2.35
N ASP A 36 -1.22 -3.32 -1.89
CA ASP A 36 -2.27 -2.30 -1.94
C ASP A 36 -2.18 -1.37 -0.74
N VAL A 37 -2.33 -0.07 -1.01
CA VAL A 37 -2.36 0.98 0.00
C VAL A 37 -3.55 1.89 -0.23
N ILE A 38 -4.23 2.28 0.85
CA ILE A 38 -5.28 3.29 0.77
C ILE A 38 -4.65 4.63 0.38
N ALA A 39 -5.23 5.32 -0.60
CA ALA A 39 -4.71 6.58 -1.14
C ALA A 39 -4.54 7.67 -0.05
N SER A 40 -5.36 7.65 1.01
CA SER A 40 -5.25 8.56 2.14
C SER A 40 -4.22 8.15 3.20
N ASN A 41 -3.63 6.95 3.10
CA ASN A 41 -2.61 6.47 4.04
C ASN A 41 -1.20 6.70 3.47
N ILE A 42 -0.71 7.92 3.65
CA ILE A 42 0.60 8.35 3.16
C ILE A 42 1.77 7.60 3.80
N ALA A 43 1.64 7.16 5.06
CA ALA A 43 2.69 6.44 5.75
C ALA A 43 2.97 5.08 5.07
N SER A 44 1.91 4.33 4.74
CA SER A 44 2.05 3.06 4.02
C SER A 44 2.56 3.26 2.59
N GLN A 45 2.21 4.36 1.92
CA GLN A 45 2.77 4.70 0.60
C GLN A 45 4.28 4.96 0.66
N ILE A 46 4.75 5.68 1.69
CA ILE A 46 6.19 5.92 1.89
C ILE A 46 6.94 4.60 2.12
N VAL A 47 6.37 3.66 2.89
CA VAL A 47 6.96 2.33 3.10
C VAL A 47 7.03 1.56 1.77
N ALA A 48 5.94 1.52 1.00
CA ALA A 48 5.90 0.86 -0.30
C ALA A 48 6.98 1.41 -1.25
N HIS A 49 7.06 2.74 -1.36
CA HIS A 49 8.06 3.41 -2.19
C HIS A 49 9.50 3.10 -1.74
N ARG A 50 9.77 3.09 -0.43
CA ARG A 50 11.10 2.74 0.12
C ARG A 50 11.51 1.30 -0.19
N LEU A 51 10.56 0.39 -0.33
CA LEU A 51 10.80 -1.02 -0.65
C LEU A 51 10.85 -1.31 -2.15
N GLY A 52 10.76 -0.28 -3.00
CA GLY A 52 10.86 -0.42 -4.46
C GLY A 52 9.54 -0.70 -5.17
N TYR A 53 8.40 -0.64 -4.47
CA TYR A 53 7.10 -0.70 -5.12
C TYR A 53 6.83 0.60 -5.88
N PHE A 54 6.25 0.45 -7.08
CA PHE A 54 5.76 1.55 -7.91
C PHE A 54 4.24 1.49 -8.01
N PRO A 55 3.55 2.63 -8.17
CA PRO A 55 2.10 2.65 -8.33
C PRO A 55 1.72 2.03 -9.69
N ALA A 56 1.18 0.81 -9.66
CA ALA A 56 0.78 0.07 -10.86
C ALA A 56 -0.70 0.24 -11.23
N TRP A 57 -1.59 0.34 -10.23
CA TRP A 57 -3.01 0.63 -10.41
C TRP A 57 -3.54 1.48 -9.25
N VAL A 58 -4.64 2.17 -9.50
CA VAL A 58 -5.42 2.87 -8.46
C VAL A 58 -6.86 2.40 -8.59
N SER A 59 -7.44 1.94 -7.49
CA SER A 59 -8.87 1.65 -7.39
C SER A 59 -9.50 2.60 -6.38
N ASP A 60 -10.70 3.09 -6.68
CA ASP A 60 -11.48 3.90 -5.76
C ASP A 60 -12.90 3.34 -5.69
N TRP A 61 -13.35 3.04 -4.47
CA TRP A 61 -14.70 2.53 -4.22
C TRP A 61 -15.78 3.61 -4.38
N ARG A 62 -15.40 4.90 -4.45
CA ARG A 62 -16.31 6.03 -4.71
C ARG A 62 -16.19 6.59 -6.12
N CYS A 63 -15.40 5.98 -7.00
CA CYS A 63 -15.22 6.53 -8.33
C CYS A 63 -16.54 6.45 -9.11
N ASN A 64 -17.19 7.60 -9.28
CA ASN A 64 -18.34 7.73 -10.15
C ASN A 64 -17.85 8.02 -11.57
N PHE A 65 -17.82 7.00 -12.42
CA PHE A 65 -17.39 7.12 -13.82
C PHE A 65 -18.48 7.69 -14.74
N VAL A 66 -19.63 8.13 -14.21
CA VAL A 66 -20.68 8.77 -15.01
C VAL A 66 -20.10 9.98 -15.76
N GLY A 67 -20.12 9.92 -17.09
CA GLY A 67 -19.58 10.96 -17.99
C GLY A 67 -18.16 10.72 -18.50
N LEU A 68 -17.54 9.57 -18.18
CA LEU A 68 -16.24 9.13 -18.72
C LEU A 68 -16.36 7.97 -19.72
N GLU A 69 -17.59 7.62 -20.11
CA GLU A 69 -17.87 6.62 -21.14
C GLU A 69 -17.53 7.23 -22.51
N GLN A 70 -16.60 6.59 -23.23
CA GLN A 70 -16.22 6.95 -24.61
C GLN A 70 -17.14 6.30 -25.63
#